data_AF-A0A850AQ57-F1
#
_entry.id   AF-A0A850AQ57-F1
#
_cell.length_a   1.000
_cell.length_b   1.000
_cell.length_c   1.000
_cell.angle_alpha   90.00
_cell.angle_beta   90.00
_cell.angle_gamma   90.00
#
_symmetry.space_group_name_H-M   'P 1'
#
loop_
_entity.id
_entity.type
_entity.pdbx_description
1 polymer ?
#
loop_
_entity_poly.entity_id
_entity_poly.type
_entity_poly.pdbx_seq_one_letter_code
_entity_poly.pdbx_strand_id
1 'polypeptide(L)' 'MLARCESCGREFRIESFFFVCPHCESAQVKVLSGQELQVSELEVE' A
#
# COMPACT_ATOMS: atom_id res chain seq x y z
N MET A 1 -2.03 -3.54 0.17
CA MET A 1 -0.83 -2.70 0.04
C MET A 1 -1.07 -1.42 0.83
N LEU A 2 -0.13 -0.98 1.67
CA LEU A 2 -0.24 0.25 2.46
C LEU A 2 0.57 1.36 1.80
N ALA A 3 0.03 2.58 1.78
CA ALA A 3 0.71 3.75 1.25
C ALA A 3 0.43 5.00 2.09
N ARG A 4 1.35 5.98 1.98
CA ARG A 4 1.25 7.29 2.61
C ARG A 4 1.28 8.36 1.54
N CYS A 5 0.38 9.33 1.61
CA CYS A 5 0.44 10.51 0.77
C CYS A 5 1.52 11.47 1.28
N GLU A 6 2.45 11.86 0.42
CA GLU A 6 3.50 12.84 0.77
C GLU A 6 2.94 14.27 0.79
N SER A 7 1.80 14.53 0.13
CA SER A 7 1.18 15.87 0.12
C SER A 7 0.35 16.17 1.37
N CYS A 8 -0.46 15.22 1.84
CA CYS A 8 -1.33 15.42 3.01
C CYS A 8 -0.88 14.63 4.25
N GLY A 9 0.13 13.76 4.11
CA GLY A 9 0.70 12.96 5.21
C GLY A 9 -0.15 11.77 5.64
N ARG A 10 -1.34 11.55 5.06
CA ARG A 10 -2.26 10.48 5.45
C ARG A 10 -1.86 9.13 4.90
N GLU A 11 -2.06 8.11 5.71
CA GLU A 11 -1.88 6.71 5.34
C GLU A 11 -3.21 6.09 4.91
N PHE A 12 -3.18 5.29 3.85
CA PHE A 12 -4.35 4.63 3.28
C PHE A 12 -3.98 3.29 2.66
N ARG A 13 -4.96 2.38 2.57
CA ARG A 13 -4.79 1.10 1.87
C ARG A 13 -5.04 1.30 0.37
N ILE A 14 -4.15 0.75 -0.43
CA ILE A 14 -4.30 0.61 -1.87
C ILE A 14 -5.00 -0.72 -2.12
N GLU A 15 -6.27 -0.66 -2.55
CA GLU A 15 -7.11 -1.82 -2.87
C GLU A 15 -7.25 -2.05 -4.39
N SER A 16 -6.74 -1.14 -5.22
CA SER A 16 -6.76 -1.24 -6.69
C SER A 16 -5.49 -0.59 -7.25
N PHE A 17 -5.18 -0.76 -8.54
CA PHE A 17 -4.01 -0.13 -9.20
C PHE A 17 -4.05 1.41 -9.27
N PHE A 18 -4.91 2.05 -8.46
CA PHE A 18 -5.04 3.49 -8.33
C PHE A 18 -4.07 4.02 -7.26
N PHE A 19 -2.98 4.61 -7.73
CA PHE A 19 -1.96 5.27 -6.90
C PHE A 19 -2.30 6.76 -6.71
N VAL A 20 -3.51 7.05 -6.24
CA VAL A 20 -3.98 8.42 -5.96
C VAL A 20 -4.54 8.46 -4.54
N CYS A 21 -4.17 9.49 -3.78
CA CYS A 21 -4.66 9.65 -2.42
C CYS A 21 -6.17 9.97 -2.42
N PRO A 22 -7.02 9.18 -1.74
CA PRO A 22 -8.46 9.42 -1.71
C PRO A 22 -8.88 10.64 -0.87
N HIS A 23 -7.94 11.27 -0.14
CA HIS A 23 -8.23 12.39 0.75
C HIS A 23 -7.94 13.76 0.16
N CYS A 24 -6.97 13.84 -0.76
CA CYS A 24 -6.53 15.10 -1.36
C CYS A 24 -6.29 15.00 -2.87
N GLU A 25 -6.58 13.84 -3.47
CA GLU A 25 -6.46 13.56 -4.90
C GLU A 25 -5.04 13.73 -5.46
N SER A 26 -4.04 13.83 -4.59
CA SER A 26 -2.64 13.89 -4.98
C SER A 26 -2.14 12.52 -5.45
N ALA A 27 -1.38 12.53 -6.55
CA ALA A 27 -0.63 11.38 -7.04
C ALA A 27 0.72 11.19 -6.32
N GLN A 28 1.09 12.09 -5.40
CA GLN A 28 2.33 11.98 -4.62
C GLN A 28 2.11 11.00 -3.46
N VAL A 29 2.19 9.72 -3.76
CA VAL A 29 1.96 8.63 -2.80
C VAL A 29 3.21 7.74 -2.72
N LYS A 30 3.59 7.40 -1.50
CA LYS A 30 4.71 6.50 -1.17
C LYS A 30 4.16 5.18 -0.65
N VAL A 31 4.45 4.09 -1.34
CA VAL A 31 4.07 2.74 -0.88
C VAL A 31 4.92 2.39 0.34
N LEU A 32 4.28 2.09 1.46
CA LEU A 32 4.91 1.72 2.73
C LEU A 32 5.14 0.21 2.84
N SER A 33 4.21 -0.60 2.31
CA SER A 33 4.42 -2.04 2.17
C SER A 33 3.71 -2.58 0.93
N GLY A 34 4.50 -3.22 0.06
CA GLY A 34 3.99 -4.14 -0.96
C GLY A 34 3.52 -5.41 -0.28
N GLN A 35 2.60 -6.16 -0.88
CA GLN A 35 2.30 -7.52 -0.43
C GLN A 35 3.60 -8.31 -0.44
N GLU A 36 4.24 -8.46 0.72
CA GLU A 36 5.17 -9.53 0.96
C GLU A 36 4.34 -10.80 0.73
N LEU A 37 4.72 -11.58 -0.29
CA LEU A 37 4.27 -12.96 -0.41
C LEU A 37 4.69 -13.64 0.90
N GLN A 38 3.77 -13.72 1.85
CA GLN A 38 3.92 -14.60 3.00
C GLN A 38 3.82 -16.02 2.42
N VAL A 39 4.97 -16.59 2.05
CA VAL A 39 5.09 -18.02 1.84
C VAL A 39 4.82 -18.61 3.22
N SER A 40 3.56 -18.97 3.48
CA SER A 40 3.25 -19.87 4.59
C SER A 40 4.06 -21.12 4.31
N GLU A 41 5.05 -21.40 5.16
CA GLU A 41 5.84 -22.62 5.14
C GLU A 41 4.89 -23.80 4.93
N LEU A 42 5.02 -24.49 3.80
CA LEU A 42 4.36 -25.77 3.61
C LEU A 42 5.08 -26.73 4.55
N GLU A 43 4.40 -27.17 5.60
CA GLU A 43 4.90 -28.20 6.52
C GLU A 43 5.26 -29.44 5.71
N VAL A 44 6.53 -29.82 5.73
CA VAL A 44 7.03 -31.06 5.13
C VAL A 44 7.06 -32.11 6.23
N GLU A 45 6.10 -33.05 6.22
CA GLU A 45 6.16 -34.36 6.88
C GLU A 45 5.69 -35.46 5.93
#